data_AF-A0A242NE31-F1
#
_entry.id   AF-A0A242NE31-F1
#
_cell.length_a   1.000
_cell.length_b   1.000
_cell.length_c   1.000
_cell.angle_alpha   90.00
_cell.angle_beta   90.00
_cell.angle_gamma   90.00
#
_symmetry.space_group_name_H-M   'P 1'
#
loop_
_entity.id
_entity.type
_entity.pdbx_description
1 polymer ?
#
loop_
_entity_poly.entity_id
_entity_poly.type
_entity_poly.pdbx_seq_one_letter_code
_entity_poly.pdbx_strand_id
1 'polypeptide(L)'
;MINNEKLIVFPVPNWNRIISSELDSMAYCICYQYGIDSNGFGPYGFNTEKAEKIISTTFPNLMFLEKDNEGFISLKDTKIVQQFGIYLYGNSVKLESLKIELKNYYIEKKKNEIKFKKSMVPISLPTEPLIMSLLNKHQTQNDTIKKLVNSNIGLIFCHHYMPEAGLTLIMFERKILLELKKNATYYKVNFVELSSIDEIKAW
;
A
#
# COMPACT_ATOMS: atom_id res chain seq x y z
N MET A 1 25.76 18.51 -9.45
CA MET A 1 25.38 17.16 -8.97
C MET A 1 24.39 16.59 -9.99
N ILE A 2 24.69 15.46 -10.60
CA ILE A 2 23.73 14.80 -11.51
C ILE A 2 22.72 14.10 -10.58
N ASN A 3 21.50 14.64 -10.47
CA ASN A 3 20.42 13.95 -9.75
C ASN A 3 19.93 12.77 -10.59
N ASN A 4 20.69 11.68 -10.55
CA ASN A 4 20.28 10.41 -11.10
C ASN A 4 19.33 9.73 -10.12
N GLU A 5 18.13 9.43 -10.63
CA GLU A 5 17.06 8.77 -9.89
C GLU A 5 16.50 7.66 -10.78
N LYS A 6 16.05 6.57 -10.16
CA LYS A 6 15.37 5.50 -10.87
C LYS A 6 14.20 4.93 -10.06
N LEU A 7 13.16 4.56 -10.79
CA LEU A 7 12.09 3.70 -10.33
C LEU A 7 12.42 2.27 -10.76
N ILE A 8 12.50 1.35 -9.81
CA ILE A 8 12.88 -0.04 -10.03
C ILE A 8 11.67 -0.92 -9.79
N VAL A 9 11.41 -1.84 -10.71
CA VAL A 9 10.33 -2.83 -10.61
C VAL A 9 10.94 -4.22 -10.59
N PHE A 10 10.44 -5.07 -9.70
CA PHE A 10 10.94 -6.44 -9.51
C PHE A 10 9.82 -7.32 -8.94
N PRO A 11 9.90 -8.66 -9.06
CA PRO A 11 8.91 -9.55 -8.46
C PRO A 11 8.96 -9.53 -6.92
N VAL A 12 7.89 -10.01 -6.29
CA VAL A 12 7.84 -10.15 -4.82
C VAL A 12 8.90 -11.16 -4.37
N PRO A 13 9.79 -10.81 -3.42
CA PRO A 13 10.85 -11.71 -3.00
C PRO A 13 10.30 -12.93 -2.26
N ASN A 14 11.07 -14.03 -2.27
CA ASN A 14 10.69 -15.26 -1.57
C ASN A 14 10.98 -15.23 -0.07
N TRP A 15 11.62 -14.17 0.42
CA TRP A 15 12.00 -13.95 1.82
C TRP A 15 11.33 -12.69 2.37
N ASN A 16 11.19 -12.60 3.71
CA ASN A 16 10.56 -11.48 4.42
C ASN A 16 9.19 -11.05 3.83
N ARG A 17 8.39 -12.06 3.45
CA ARG A 17 7.12 -11.84 2.76
C ARG A 17 6.06 -11.32 3.72
N ILE A 18 5.36 -10.27 3.31
CA ILE A 18 4.17 -9.74 3.99
C ILE A 18 2.86 -10.08 3.27
N ILE A 19 2.96 -10.74 2.11
CA ILE A 19 1.84 -11.28 1.34
C ILE A 19 2.12 -12.72 0.92
N SER A 20 1.04 -13.50 0.75
CA SER A 20 1.12 -14.90 0.31
C SER A 20 1.71 -15.04 -1.10
N SER A 21 2.42 -16.14 -1.35
CA SER A 21 2.90 -16.54 -2.68
C SER A 21 1.78 -16.84 -3.68
N GLU A 22 0.56 -17.10 -3.21
CA GLU A 22 -0.62 -17.24 -4.08
C GLU A 22 -0.93 -15.97 -4.88
N LEU A 23 -0.38 -14.82 -4.48
CA LEU A 23 -0.61 -13.53 -5.11
C LEU A 23 0.50 -13.18 -6.11
N ASP A 24 1.54 -14.00 -6.28
CA ASP A 24 2.72 -13.67 -7.11
C ASP A 24 2.37 -13.43 -8.58
N SER A 25 1.32 -14.07 -9.10
CA SER A 25 0.88 -13.86 -10.49
C SER A 25 0.31 -12.45 -10.74
N MET A 26 -0.18 -11.78 -9.68
CA MET A 26 -0.78 -10.45 -9.76
C MET A 26 0.03 -9.36 -9.04
N ALA A 27 0.94 -9.75 -8.15
CA ALA A 27 1.74 -8.84 -7.35
C ALA A 27 3.09 -8.51 -7.98
N TYR A 28 3.56 -7.29 -7.74
CA TYR A 28 4.92 -6.87 -8.10
C TYR A 28 5.40 -5.76 -7.14
N CYS A 29 6.71 -5.61 -7.02
CA CYS A 29 7.33 -4.64 -6.15
C CYS A 29 7.84 -3.44 -6.94
N ILE A 30 7.83 -2.28 -6.29
CA ILE A 30 8.42 -1.05 -6.81
C ILE A 30 9.22 -0.37 -5.71
N CYS A 31 10.47 -0.03 -5.97
CA CYS A 31 11.23 0.87 -5.12
C CYS A 31 11.78 2.05 -5.92
N TYR A 32 12.22 3.08 -5.21
CA TYR A 32 12.76 4.30 -5.81
C TYR A 32 14.14 4.56 -5.24
N GLN A 33 15.14 4.72 -6.11
CA GLN A 33 16.51 5.06 -5.73
C GLN A 33 16.85 6.47 -6.22
N TYR A 34 17.52 7.25 -5.38
CA TYR A 34 17.90 8.63 -5.67
C TYR A 34 19.34 8.93 -5.26
N GLY A 35 19.87 10.06 -5.72
CA GLY A 35 21.25 10.47 -5.41
C GLY A 35 22.29 9.46 -5.89
N ILE A 36 22.03 8.82 -7.03
CA ILE A 36 22.81 7.68 -7.50
C ILE A 36 24.19 8.13 -7.98
N ASP A 37 25.24 7.57 -7.38
CA ASP A 37 26.63 7.84 -7.72
C ASP A 37 27.08 7.11 -9.02
N SER A 38 28.33 7.31 -9.43
CA SER A 38 28.90 6.66 -10.62
C SER A 38 29.00 5.14 -10.49
N ASN A 39 28.97 4.61 -9.27
CA ASN A 39 29.03 3.19 -8.97
C ASN A 39 27.61 2.58 -8.83
N GLY A 40 26.55 3.37 -8.97
CA GLY A 40 25.16 2.90 -8.87
C GLY A 40 24.63 2.79 -7.44
N PHE A 41 25.31 3.36 -6.45
CA PHE A 41 24.87 3.41 -5.05
C PHE A 41 24.08 4.70 -4.78
N GLY A 42 23.09 4.60 -3.92
CA GLY A 42 22.26 5.72 -3.50
C GLY A 42 21.11 5.24 -2.61
N PRO A 43 20.56 6.13 -1.77
CA PRO A 43 19.44 5.80 -0.88
C PRO A 43 18.18 5.35 -1.61
N TYR A 44 17.41 4.52 -0.92
CA TYR A 44 16.11 4.02 -1.34
C TYR A 44 14.99 4.70 -0.56
N GLY A 45 13.98 5.22 -1.27
CA GLY A 45 12.80 5.82 -0.68
C GLY A 45 12.12 6.86 -1.58
N PHE A 46 10.84 7.12 -1.34
CA PHE A 46 10.02 8.05 -2.12
C PHE A 46 10.09 9.48 -1.55
N ASN A 47 11.29 9.97 -1.27
CA ASN A 47 11.52 11.19 -0.48
C ASN A 47 11.95 12.40 -1.32
N THR A 48 11.99 12.27 -2.64
CA THR A 48 12.34 13.36 -3.56
C THR A 48 11.08 14.04 -4.10
N GLU A 49 11.21 15.31 -4.52
CA GLU A 49 10.10 16.05 -5.15
C GLU A 49 9.55 15.31 -6.39
N LYS A 50 10.43 14.66 -7.17
CA LYS A 50 10.03 13.87 -8.33
C LYS A 50 9.28 12.60 -7.93
N ALA A 51 9.74 11.90 -6.88
CA ALA A 51 9.04 10.73 -6.35
C ALA A 51 7.63 11.11 -5.88
N GLU A 52 7.49 12.19 -5.10
CA GLU A 52 6.19 12.68 -4.62
C GLU A 52 5.26 13.04 -5.77
N LYS A 53 5.76 13.70 -6.82
CA LYS A 53 4.97 14.01 -8.02
C LYS A 53 4.54 12.76 -8.77
N ILE A 54 5.41 11.76 -8.93
CA ILE A 54 5.06 10.47 -9.55
C ILE A 54 3.96 9.78 -8.74
N ILE A 55 4.14 9.65 -7.42
CA ILE A 55 3.18 8.98 -6.53
C ILE A 55 1.82 9.69 -6.56
N SER A 56 1.80 11.00 -6.30
CA SER A 56 0.54 11.78 -6.23
C SER A 56 -0.21 11.85 -7.56
N THR A 57 0.50 11.84 -8.69
CA THR A 57 -0.13 11.83 -10.02
C THR A 57 -0.66 10.44 -10.39
N THR A 58 0.02 9.38 -9.95
CA THR A 58 -0.36 7.99 -10.31
C THR A 58 -1.45 7.43 -9.41
N PHE A 59 -1.50 7.83 -8.14
CA PHE A 59 -2.43 7.29 -7.15
C PHE A 59 -3.41 8.37 -6.68
N PRO A 60 -4.46 8.67 -7.46
CA PRO A 60 -5.48 9.61 -7.01
C PRO A 60 -6.26 9.04 -5.82
N ASN A 61 -6.67 9.93 -4.92
CA ASN A 61 -7.46 9.59 -3.72
C ASN A 61 -6.77 8.54 -2.83
N LEU A 62 -5.45 8.64 -2.68
CA LEU A 62 -4.68 7.74 -1.83
C LEU A 62 -5.12 7.89 -0.37
N MET A 63 -5.36 6.76 0.29
CA MET A 63 -5.77 6.68 1.69
C MET A 63 -4.90 5.67 2.42
N PHE A 64 -4.47 5.99 3.63
CA PHE A 64 -3.73 5.11 4.52
C PHE A 64 -4.69 4.38 5.48
N LEU A 65 -4.55 3.06 5.57
CA LEU A 65 -5.27 2.22 6.53
C LEU A 65 -4.53 2.29 7.87
N GLU A 66 -4.98 3.20 8.73
CA GLU A 66 -4.39 3.43 10.04
C GLU A 66 -5.10 2.58 11.10
N LYS A 67 -4.31 1.95 11.97
CA LYS A 67 -4.80 1.32 13.20
C LYS A 67 -4.35 2.16 14.40
N ASP A 68 -5.29 2.63 15.20
CA ASP A 68 -4.97 3.39 16.41
C ASP A 68 -4.52 2.49 17.57
N ASN A 69 -4.11 3.11 18.67
CA ASN A 69 -3.63 2.41 19.87
C ASN A 69 -4.71 1.59 20.59
N GLU A 70 -5.99 1.93 20.38
CA GLU A 70 -7.13 1.18 20.93
C GLU A 70 -7.56 0.03 19.99
N GLY A 71 -6.93 -0.10 18.82
CA GLY A 71 -7.19 -1.13 17.83
C GLY A 71 -8.32 -0.82 16.85
N PHE A 72 -8.81 0.43 16.80
CA PHE A 72 -9.73 0.90 15.78
C PHE A 72 -8.99 1.16 14.47
N ILE A 73 -9.65 0.83 13.37
CA ILE A 73 -9.13 1.01 12.02
C ILE A 73 -9.83 2.19 11.36
N SER A 74 -9.08 3.04 10.69
CA SER A 74 -9.60 4.16 9.92
C SER A 74 -8.88 4.30 8.58
N LEU A 75 -9.54 4.93 7.60
CA LEU A 75 -8.91 5.32 6.35
C LEU A 75 -8.66 6.83 6.40
N LYS A 76 -7.39 7.23 6.30
CA LYS A 76 -6.96 8.64 6.32
C LYS A 76 -6.47 9.07 4.96
N ASP A 77 -6.97 10.19 4.44
CA ASP A 77 -6.50 10.75 3.18
C ASP A 77 -5.01 11.14 3.27
N THR A 78 -4.24 10.80 2.24
CA THR A 78 -2.82 11.13 2.13
C THR A 78 -2.46 11.42 0.68
N LYS A 79 -1.33 12.09 0.47
CA LYS A 79 -0.78 12.37 -0.88
C LYS A 79 0.54 11.68 -1.14
N ILE A 80 1.11 11.06 -0.11
CA ILE A 80 2.46 10.49 -0.12
C ILE A 80 2.45 9.11 0.56
N VAL A 81 3.36 8.25 0.13
CA VAL A 81 3.61 6.94 0.74
C VAL A 81 4.92 7.04 1.51
N GLN A 82 4.82 7.20 2.83
CA GLN A 82 5.99 7.37 3.71
C GLN A 82 5.97 6.44 4.93
N GLN A 83 4.84 5.79 5.20
CA GLN A 83 4.65 4.95 6.38
C GLN A 83 4.49 3.49 5.95
N PHE A 84 4.95 2.60 6.82
CA PHE A 84 4.67 1.18 6.67
C PHE A 84 3.18 0.90 6.82
N GLY A 85 2.69 -0.05 6.04
CA GLY A 85 1.30 -0.50 6.15
C GLY A 85 0.61 -0.53 4.80
N ILE A 86 -0.70 -0.31 4.83
CA ILE A 86 -1.55 -0.58 3.68
C ILE A 86 -2.19 0.73 3.22
N TYR A 87 -2.12 0.99 1.93
CA TYR A 87 -2.78 2.12 1.30
C TYR A 87 -3.80 1.62 0.29
N LEU A 88 -4.88 2.37 0.16
CA LEU A 88 -5.94 2.17 -0.82
C LEU A 88 -5.98 3.39 -1.75
N TYR A 89 -6.29 3.19 -3.03
CA TYR A 89 -6.44 4.28 -4.00
C TYR A 89 -7.49 3.96 -5.06
N GLY A 90 -7.84 4.95 -5.87
CA GLY A 90 -8.73 4.80 -7.02
C GLY A 90 -10.07 5.51 -6.84
N ASN A 91 -11.18 4.78 -7.02
CA ASN A 91 -12.51 5.37 -7.06
C ASN A 91 -12.91 5.98 -5.70
N SER A 92 -13.05 7.30 -5.64
CA SER A 92 -13.38 8.04 -4.41
C SER A 92 -14.70 7.60 -3.78
N VAL A 93 -15.74 7.34 -4.58
CA VAL A 93 -17.05 6.91 -4.06
C VAL A 93 -16.95 5.57 -3.34
N LYS A 94 -16.20 4.61 -3.90
CA LYS A 94 -15.97 3.30 -3.26
C LYS A 94 -15.14 3.42 -1.98
N LEU A 95 -14.10 4.26 -2.00
CA LEU A 95 -13.26 4.50 -0.83
C LEU A 95 -14.04 5.18 0.31
N GLU A 96 -14.91 6.15 -0.01
CA GLU A 96 -15.79 6.78 0.97
C GLU A 96 -16.84 5.79 1.53
N SER A 97 -17.35 4.86 0.70
CA SER A 97 -18.21 3.76 1.19
C SER A 97 -17.49 2.94 2.26
N LEU A 98 -16.23 2.58 2.04
CA LEU A 98 -15.42 1.84 3.01
C LEU A 98 -15.20 2.61 4.31
N LYS A 99 -14.98 3.94 4.24
CA LYS A 99 -14.91 4.81 5.43
C LYS A 99 -16.22 4.77 6.23
N ILE A 100 -17.35 4.87 5.55
CA ILE A 100 -18.68 4.87 6.18
C ILE A 100 -18.97 3.51 6.82
N GLU A 101 -18.65 2.41 6.14
CA GLU A 101 -18.80 1.04 6.67
C GLU A 101 -17.99 0.85 7.97
N LEU A 102 -16.71 1.25 7.98
CA LEU A 102 -15.87 1.23 9.18
C LEU A 102 -16.48 2.04 10.32
N LYS A 103 -16.89 3.28 10.04
CA LYS A 103 -17.47 4.18 11.03
C LYS A 103 -18.73 3.58 11.65
N ASN A 104 -19.64 3.06 10.81
CA ASN A 104 -20.89 2.47 11.28
C ASN A 104 -20.65 1.22 12.13
N TYR A 105 -19.73 0.34 11.71
CA TYR A 105 -19.35 -0.84 12.48
C TYR A 105 -18.85 -0.48 13.87
N TYR A 106 -17.95 0.51 13.98
CA TYR A 106 -17.41 0.91 15.28
C TYR A 106 -18.40 1.68 16.16
N ILE A 107 -19.32 2.45 15.58
CA ILE A 107 -20.43 3.08 16.33
C ILE A 107 -21.28 2.00 17.00
N GLU A 108 -21.68 0.96 16.28
CA GLU A 108 -22.49 -0.13 16.84
C GLU A 108 -21.69 -0.95 17.87
N LYS A 109 -20.39 -1.17 17.62
CA LYS A 109 -19.49 -1.80 18.59
C LYS A 109 -19.43 -1.03 19.91
N LYS A 110 -19.19 0.29 19.88
CA LYS A 110 -19.16 1.15 21.08
C LYS A 110 -20.53 1.21 21.78
N LYS A 111 -21.65 1.25 21.03
CA LYS A 111 -22.99 1.18 21.62
C LYS A 111 -23.18 -0.12 22.41
N ASN A 112 -22.74 -1.25 21.86
CA ASN A 112 -22.80 -2.54 22.54
C ASN A 112 -21.91 -2.59 23.79
N GLU A 113 -20.70 -2.02 23.75
CA GLU A 113 -19.85 -1.91 24.95
C GLU A 113 -20.54 -1.12 26.08
N ILE A 114 -21.21 -0.01 25.74
CA ILE A 114 -21.95 0.80 26.72
C ILE A 114 -23.17 0.04 27.26
N LYS A 115 -23.93 -0.64 26.40
CA LYS A 115 -25.09 -1.45 26.82
C LYS A 115 -24.66 -2.57 27.76
N PHE A 116 -23.56 -3.26 27.44
CA PHE A 116 -23.01 -4.31 28.27
C PHE A 116 -22.63 -3.79 29.67
N LYS A 117 -21.97 -2.64 29.76
CA LYS A 117 -21.65 -1.98 31.05
C LYS A 117 -22.89 -1.58 31.85
N LYS A 118 -24.05 -1.42 31.20
CA LYS A 118 -25.35 -1.11 31.82
C LYS A 118 -26.25 -2.34 32.01
N SER A 119 -25.72 -3.55 31.82
CA SER A 119 -26.49 -4.80 31.88
C SER A 119 -27.71 -4.84 30.92
N MET A 120 -27.60 -4.14 29.78
CA MET A 120 -28.62 -4.10 28.74
C MET A 120 -28.30 -5.11 27.62
N VAL A 121 -29.34 -5.60 26.93
CA VAL A 121 -29.20 -6.54 25.82
C VAL A 121 -28.47 -5.85 24.63
N PRO A 122 -27.38 -6.45 24.11
CA PRO A 122 -26.66 -5.91 22.96
C PRO A 122 -27.49 -6.00 21.66
N ILE A 123 -27.17 -5.15 20.70
CA ILE A 123 -27.70 -5.19 19.33
C ILE A 123 -26.82 -6.15 18.51
N SER A 124 -27.38 -6.80 17.49
CA SER A 124 -26.55 -7.49 16.49
C SER A 124 -25.57 -6.51 15.86
N LEU A 125 -24.29 -6.89 15.80
CA LEU A 125 -23.31 -6.10 15.07
C LEU A 125 -23.56 -6.22 13.56
N PRO A 126 -23.26 -5.16 12.79
CA PRO A 126 -23.19 -5.27 11.34
C PRO A 126 -22.04 -6.19 10.94
N THR A 127 -22.08 -6.70 9.71
CA THR A 127 -20.97 -7.46 9.12
C THR A 127 -19.66 -6.69 9.25
N GLU A 128 -18.59 -7.41 9.59
CA GLU A 128 -17.26 -6.80 9.68
C GLU A 128 -16.83 -6.22 8.31
N PRO A 129 -16.42 -4.94 8.26
CA PRO A 129 -15.96 -4.32 7.02
C PRO A 129 -14.78 -5.09 6.40
N LEU A 130 -14.88 -5.33 5.09
CA LEU A 130 -13.94 -6.16 4.34
C LEU A 130 -12.47 -5.79 4.59
N ILE A 131 -12.17 -4.49 4.63
CA ILE A 131 -10.81 -3.96 4.78
C ILE A 131 -10.17 -4.23 6.14
N MET A 132 -10.94 -4.61 7.18
CA MET A 132 -10.36 -4.98 8.47
C MET A 132 -9.49 -6.24 8.35
N SER A 133 -9.88 -7.16 7.47
CA SER A 133 -9.13 -8.40 7.24
C SER A 133 -7.79 -8.21 6.51
N LEU A 134 -7.52 -7.02 5.96
CA LEU A 134 -6.22 -6.69 5.36
C LEU A 134 -5.09 -6.69 6.40
N LEU A 135 -5.42 -6.41 7.67
CA LEU A 135 -4.47 -6.43 8.78
C LEU A 135 -4.29 -7.82 9.40
N ASN A 136 -5.10 -8.80 9.00
CA ASN A 136 -4.94 -10.18 9.43
C ASN A 136 -3.80 -10.82 8.63
N LYS A 137 -3.01 -11.68 9.28
CA LYS A 137 -2.14 -12.61 8.55
C LYS A 137 -3.03 -13.72 7.96
N HIS A 138 -2.60 -14.40 6.90
CA HIS A 138 -3.21 -15.63 6.33
C HIS A 138 -4.26 -15.46 5.21
N GLN A 139 -4.92 -16.57 4.85
CA GLN A 139 -5.79 -16.76 3.68
C GLN A 139 -6.89 -15.70 3.51
N THR A 140 -7.48 -15.24 4.62
CA THR A 140 -8.51 -14.18 4.59
C THR A 140 -8.00 -12.88 3.98
N GLN A 141 -6.71 -12.58 4.14
CA GLN A 141 -6.07 -11.41 3.54
C GLN A 141 -6.02 -11.55 2.00
N ASN A 142 -5.69 -12.73 1.49
CA ASN A 142 -5.61 -13.00 0.05
C ASN A 142 -6.95 -12.80 -0.64
N ASP A 143 -8.01 -13.36 -0.06
CA ASP A 143 -9.37 -13.24 -0.62
C ASP A 143 -9.84 -11.79 -0.64
N THR A 144 -9.50 -11.04 0.40
CA THR A 144 -9.81 -9.61 0.48
C THR A 144 -9.03 -8.80 -0.55
N ILE A 145 -7.73 -9.05 -0.72
CA ILE A 145 -6.93 -8.41 -1.77
C ILE A 145 -7.56 -8.67 -3.15
N LYS A 146 -7.89 -9.93 -3.46
CA LYS A 146 -8.54 -10.31 -4.73
C LYS A 146 -9.88 -9.59 -4.92
N LYS A 147 -10.74 -9.56 -3.89
CA LYS A 147 -12.04 -8.86 -3.94
C LYS A 147 -11.91 -7.37 -4.18
N LEU A 148 -10.96 -6.70 -3.51
CA LEU A 148 -10.73 -5.26 -3.66
C LEU A 148 -10.19 -4.92 -5.05
N VAL A 149 -9.19 -5.67 -5.54
CA VAL A 149 -8.63 -5.49 -6.89
C VAL A 149 -9.71 -5.73 -7.95
N ASN A 150 -10.50 -6.80 -7.84
CA ASN A 150 -11.63 -7.07 -8.75
C ASN A 150 -12.73 -6.01 -8.68
N SER A 151 -12.80 -5.28 -7.57
CA SER A 151 -13.72 -4.16 -7.37
C SER A 151 -13.14 -2.82 -7.84
N ASN A 152 -12.01 -2.81 -8.56
CA ASN A 152 -11.28 -1.61 -8.98
C ASN A 152 -10.93 -0.69 -7.81
N ILE A 153 -10.54 -1.28 -6.67
CA ILE A 153 -9.93 -0.57 -5.55
C ILE A 153 -8.46 -0.96 -5.55
N GLY A 154 -7.60 0.03 -5.79
CA GLY A 154 -6.16 -0.14 -5.81
C GLY A 154 -5.63 -0.38 -4.40
N LEU A 155 -4.60 -1.24 -4.30
CA LEU A 155 -3.95 -1.59 -3.04
C LEU A 155 -2.44 -1.41 -3.17
N ILE A 156 -1.83 -0.86 -2.12
CA ILE A 156 -0.39 -0.74 -1.95
C ILE A 156 -0.03 -1.29 -0.58
N PHE A 157 0.82 -2.30 -0.54
CA PHE A 157 1.45 -2.74 0.70
C PHE A 157 2.85 -2.13 0.76
N CYS A 158 3.06 -1.27 1.73
CA CYS A 158 4.30 -0.53 1.93
C CYS A 158 5.17 -1.28 2.94
N HIS A 159 6.34 -1.74 2.49
CA HIS A 159 7.25 -2.59 3.25
C HIS A 159 8.71 -2.17 3.05
N HIS A 160 9.59 -2.52 3.99
CA HIS A 160 11.02 -2.37 3.80
C HIS A 160 11.67 -3.71 3.53
N TYR A 161 12.30 -3.81 2.38
CA TYR A 161 13.35 -4.80 2.16
C TYR A 161 14.67 -4.09 2.50
N MET A 162 15.46 -4.71 3.38
CA MET A 162 16.74 -4.16 3.84
C MET A 162 17.77 -5.28 3.84
N PRO A 163 19.02 -5.01 3.44
CA PRO A 163 19.53 -3.71 2.99
C PRO A 163 19.17 -3.34 1.53
N GLU A 164 18.57 -4.25 0.76
CA GLU A 164 18.22 -4.03 -0.64
C GLU A 164 16.83 -3.41 -0.82
N ALA A 165 16.71 -2.43 -1.72
CA ALA A 165 15.44 -1.81 -2.16
C ALA A 165 14.71 -0.89 -1.16
N GLY A 166 15.10 -0.87 0.12
CA GLY A 166 14.54 0.04 1.14
C GLY A 166 13.01 0.08 1.15
N LEU A 167 12.43 1.29 1.19
CA LEU A 167 10.98 1.51 1.10
C LEU A 167 10.45 1.03 -0.26
N THR A 168 9.67 -0.04 -0.21
CA THR A 168 9.13 -0.76 -1.37
C THR A 168 7.61 -0.81 -1.32
N LEU A 169 6.99 -0.56 -2.47
CA LEU A 169 5.56 -0.64 -2.70
C LEU A 169 5.25 -1.98 -3.37
N ILE A 170 4.46 -2.82 -2.73
CA ILE A 170 3.91 -4.04 -3.32
C ILE A 170 2.53 -3.71 -3.88
N MET A 171 2.38 -3.91 -5.18
CA MET A 171 1.25 -3.49 -6.01
C MET A 171 0.59 -4.72 -6.66
N PHE A 172 -0.70 -4.62 -7.01
CA PHE A 172 -1.48 -5.77 -7.51
C PHE A 172 -2.13 -5.56 -8.88
N GLU A 173 -1.96 -4.38 -9.49
CA GLU A 173 -2.65 -4.02 -10.73
C GLU A 173 -1.65 -3.69 -11.84
N ARG A 174 -1.50 -4.54 -12.86
CA ARG A 174 -0.53 -4.28 -13.93
C ARG A 174 -0.82 -3.03 -14.77
N LYS A 175 -2.07 -2.55 -14.81
CA LYS A 175 -2.41 -1.32 -15.55
C LYS A 175 -1.72 -0.09 -14.96
N ILE A 176 -1.61 -0.02 -13.63
CA ILE A 176 -1.00 1.13 -12.94
C ILE A 176 0.52 1.21 -13.19
N LEU A 177 1.16 0.08 -13.52
CA LEU A 177 2.56 0.02 -13.92
C LEU A 177 2.86 0.87 -15.16
N LEU A 178 1.94 0.87 -16.14
CA LEU A 178 2.08 1.68 -17.35
C LEU A 178 2.00 3.17 -17.04
N GLU A 179 1.11 3.56 -16.12
CA GLU A 179 0.98 4.95 -15.66
C GLU A 179 2.21 5.39 -14.88
N LEU A 180 2.74 4.54 -13.99
CA LEU A 180 3.99 4.80 -13.28
C LEU A 180 5.16 4.99 -14.24
N LYS A 181 5.30 4.13 -15.25
CA LYS A 181 6.36 4.25 -16.27
C LYS A 181 6.24 5.54 -17.07
N LYS A 182 5.02 5.92 -17.45
CA LYS A 182 4.73 7.19 -18.14
C LYS A 182 5.11 8.39 -17.28
N ASN A 183 4.69 8.40 -16.02
CA ASN A 183 4.96 9.49 -15.09
C ASN A 183 6.46 9.58 -14.74
N ALA A 184 7.13 8.45 -14.53
CA ALA A 184 8.59 8.42 -14.33
C ALA A 184 9.34 9.03 -15.52
N THR A 185 8.98 8.63 -16.74
CA THR A 185 9.55 9.19 -17.97
C THR A 185 9.32 10.70 -18.07
N TYR A 186 8.10 11.16 -17.78
CA TYR A 186 7.74 12.58 -17.81
C TYR A 186 8.62 13.41 -16.85
N TYR A 187 8.87 12.90 -15.64
CA TYR A 187 9.72 13.56 -14.63
C TYR A 187 11.22 13.27 -14.78
N LYS A 188 11.65 12.66 -15.90
CA LYS A 188 13.04 12.30 -16.18
C LYS A 188 13.65 11.41 -15.08
N VAL A 189 12.88 10.44 -14.63
CA VAL A 189 13.31 9.36 -13.73
C VAL A 189 13.48 8.10 -14.57
N ASN A 190 14.63 7.44 -14.44
CA ASN A 190 14.89 6.21 -15.19
C ASN A 190 13.97 5.09 -14.69
N PHE A 191 13.43 4.29 -15.60
CA PHE A 191 12.62 3.14 -15.24
C PHE A 191 13.41 1.86 -15.52
N VAL A 192 13.55 1.01 -14.50
CA VAL A 192 14.32 -0.23 -14.57
C VAL A 192 13.44 -1.40 -14.13
N GLU A 193 13.48 -2.50 -14.87
CA GLU A 193 12.80 -3.73 -14.52
C GLU A 193 13.86 -4.82 -14.31
N LEU A 194 13.80 -5.49 -13.16
CA LEU A 194 14.75 -6.52 -12.73
C LEU A 194 14.02 -7.85 -12.56
N SER A 195 14.77 -8.94 -12.69
CA SER A 195 14.20 -10.29 -12.52
C SER A 195 14.18 -10.76 -11.06
N SER A 196 14.99 -10.16 -10.19
CA SER A 196 14.99 -10.40 -8.75
C SER A 196 15.35 -9.14 -7.95
N ILE A 197 14.96 -9.10 -6.67
CA ILE A 197 15.47 -8.12 -5.70
C ILE A 197 16.99 -8.24 -5.52
N ASP A 198 17.56 -9.42 -5.74
CA ASP A 198 18.98 -9.71 -5.54
C ASP A 198 19.90 -8.97 -6.53
N GLU A 199 19.33 -8.41 -7.60
CA GLU A 199 20.03 -7.55 -8.56
C GLU A 199 20.19 -6.10 -8.04
N ILE A 200 19.55 -5.76 -6.92
CA ILE A 200 19.57 -4.43 -6.32
C ILE A 200 20.77 -4.33 -5.37
N LYS A 201 21.56 -3.26 -5.53
CA LYS A 201 22.69 -2.98 -4.64
C LYS A 201 22.20 -2.57 -3.25
N ALA A 202 22.80 -3.11 -2.20
CA ALA A 202 22.61 -2.62 -0.84
C ALA A 202 23.08 -1.15 -0.72
N TRP A 203 22.39 -0.39 0.14
CA TRP A 203 22.75 0.99 0.51
C TRP A 203 22.85 1.13 2.02
#